data_AF-A0AAU3GRB7-F1
#
_entry.id   AF-A0AAU3GRB7-F1
#
_cell.length_a   1.000
_cell.length_b   1.000
_cell.length_c   1.000
_cell.angle_alpha   90.00
_cell.angle_beta   90.00
_cell.angle_gamma   90.00
#
_symmetry.space_group_name_H-M   'P 1'
#
loop_
_entity.id
_entity.type
_entity.pdbx_description
1 polymer ?
#
loop_
_entity_poly.entity_id
_entity_poly.type
_entity_poly.pdbx_seq_one_letter_code
_entity_poly.pdbx_strand_id
1 'polypeptide(L)'
;MTRRARSPFSRRRRAAAGMAAGLAAVLGACVLASCSVADGAPADAGSERPAGSQPPAGSADVLLPTAGMEFDYQIGGGYTPPEGVRAVSRDREDDPAPGLYNVCYVNAFQTQPGALSWWQDTHPGLLLRDDDGEPIIDEGWDEVLLDTSTAARRTELAEIVGDWIDGCAESGFQAVEPDNLDSFERSKGRLTQEHNAAFAETLAARAHGDGLAIGQKNTTDLLGRHAEIGFDFAVTEECAQFDECDAYADAYEDRVFAVEYEGEGDVSFEESCSTWGARISLVLRDLDVRPAGEKGYVHRTC
;
A
#
# COMPACT_ATOMS: atom_id res chain seq x y z
N MET A 1 7.77 -29.94 22.72
CA MET A 1 8.57 -28.79 22.26
C MET A 1 8.34 -28.63 20.78
N THR A 2 7.21 -28.04 20.43
CA THR A 2 6.80 -27.72 19.07
C THR A 2 7.60 -26.50 18.62
N ARG A 3 8.35 -26.63 17.52
CA ARG A 3 8.96 -25.48 16.85
C ARG A 3 7.81 -24.58 16.40
N ARG A 4 7.66 -23.40 17.02
CA ARG A 4 6.86 -22.31 16.45
C ARG A 4 7.49 -21.97 15.09
N ALA A 5 6.67 -21.91 14.05
CA ALA A 5 7.06 -21.29 12.79
C ALA A 5 7.47 -19.85 13.12
N ARG A 6 8.60 -19.40 12.61
CA ARG A 6 9.02 -17.99 12.72
C ARG A 6 8.18 -17.20 11.70
N SER A 7 7.74 -15.99 12.07
CA SER A 7 7.10 -15.03 11.16
C SER A 7 7.80 -15.00 9.78
N PRO A 8 7.05 -14.97 8.66
CA PRO A 8 7.64 -14.86 7.32
C PRO A 8 8.47 -13.57 7.16
N PHE A 9 8.20 -12.54 7.96
CA PHE A 9 8.94 -11.28 8.01
C PHE A 9 10.30 -11.40 8.73
N SER A 10 10.59 -12.51 9.42
CA SER A 10 11.81 -12.67 10.23
C SER A 10 13.12 -12.79 9.45
N ARG A 11 13.15 -12.60 8.13
CA ARG A 11 14.34 -12.84 7.29
C ARG A 11 15.07 -11.55 6.89
N ARG A 12 15.84 -11.08 7.87
CA ARG A 12 17.20 -10.49 7.80
C ARG A 12 17.31 -8.97 7.93
N ARG A 13 17.71 -8.56 9.15
CA ARG A 13 18.59 -7.40 9.37
C ARG A 13 19.79 -7.46 8.42
N ARG A 14 19.84 -6.59 7.41
CA ARG A 14 21.10 -6.29 6.72
C ARG A 14 21.79 -5.17 7.49
N ALA A 15 22.91 -5.51 8.12
CA ALA A 15 23.82 -4.52 8.70
C ALA A 15 24.31 -3.59 7.59
N ALA A 16 23.85 -2.34 7.60
CA ALA A 16 24.42 -1.28 6.78
C ALA A 16 25.80 -0.90 7.34
N ALA A 17 26.86 -1.50 6.80
CA ALA A 17 28.23 -1.04 7.01
C ALA A 17 28.56 0.02 5.94
N GLY A 18 28.71 1.26 6.39
CA GLY A 18 28.99 2.40 5.53
C GLY A 18 30.37 2.37 4.87
N MET A 19 30.48 3.11 3.76
CA MET A 19 31.75 3.63 3.30
C MET A 19 31.55 5.03 2.71
N ALA A 20 32.02 6.02 3.47
CA ALA A 20 32.10 7.41 3.05
C ALA A 20 33.35 7.64 2.18
N ALA A 21 33.16 8.29 1.04
CA ALA A 21 34.14 9.08 0.29
C ALA A 21 33.30 10.00 -0.62
N GLY A 22 33.47 11.32 -0.75
CA GLY A 22 34.62 12.18 -0.51
C GLY A 22 34.84 13.04 -1.77
N LEU A 23 34.35 14.28 -1.73
CA LEU A 23 34.78 15.49 -2.48
C LEU A 23 34.57 15.59 -4.02
N ALA A 24 33.81 16.60 -4.46
CA ALA A 24 34.29 17.94 -4.88
C ALA A 24 33.39 18.61 -5.94
N ALA A 25 33.18 19.91 -5.76
CA ALA A 25 32.35 20.80 -6.56
C ALA A 25 32.96 21.26 -7.89
N VAL A 26 32.12 21.58 -8.89
CA VAL A 26 32.39 22.63 -9.89
C VAL A 26 31.08 23.34 -10.29
N LEU A 27 31.09 24.67 -10.12
CA LEU A 27 30.11 25.66 -10.62
C LEU A 27 30.21 25.83 -12.14
N GLY A 28 29.07 26.06 -12.81
CA GLY A 28 29.04 26.51 -14.21
C GLY A 28 27.68 27.11 -14.60
N ALA A 29 27.69 28.37 -15.00
CA ALA A 29 26.55 29.28 -15.07
C ALA A 29 25.74 29.24 -16.39
N CYS A 30 24.45 29.60 -16.26
CA CYS A 30 23.52 30.31 -17.14
C CYS A 30 23.93 30.63 -18.59
N VAL A 31 23.05 30.32 -19.57
CA VAL A 31 22.60 31.29 -20.60
C VAL A 31 21.15 30.96 -21.02
N LEU A 32 20.26 31.94 -20.81
CA LEU A 32 18.93 32.04 -21.41
C LEU A 32 19.05 32.49 -22.87
N ALA A 33 18.33 31.85 -23.78
CA ALA A 33 18.08 32.40 -25.12
C ALA A 33 16.61 32.21 -25.49
N SER A 34 15.83 33.25 -25.19
CA SER A 34 14.46 33.48 -25.64
C SER A 34 14.50 34.17 -27.00
N CYS A 35 13.73 33.66 -27.97
CA CYS A 35 13.35 34.39 -29.16
C CYS A 35 11.84 34.24 -29.37
N SER A 36 11.12 35.35 -29.18
CA SER A 36 9.71 35.52 -29.53
C SER A 36 9.62 36.54 -30.67
N VAL A 37 8.86 36.23 -31.72
CA VAL A 37 7.98 37.11 -32.54
C VAL A 37 7.45 36.27 -33.71
N ALA A 38 6.32 36.51 -34.36
CA ALA A 38 5.00 37.08 -34.08
C ALA A 38 4.25 37.07 -35.44
N ASP A 39 2.92 37.03 -35.37
CA ASP A 39 1.93 37.49 -36.36
C ASP A 39 1.58 36.66 -37.60
N GLY A 40 0.27 36.38 -37.70
CA GLY A 40 -0.41 35.90 -38.90
C GLY A 40 -1.86 35.50 -38.64
N ALA A 41 -2.78 36.46 -38.59
CA ALA A 41 -4.23 36.28 -38.77
C ALA A 41 -4.66 37.12 -40.00
N PRO A 42 -5.90 37.02 -40.58
CA PRO A 42 -7.12 36.36 -40.08
C PRO A 42 -8.01 35.66 -41.16
N ALA A 43 -9.26 35.33 -40.75
CA ALA A 43 -10.45 34.84 -41.49
C ALA A 43 -10.57 33.29 -41.60
N ASP A 44 -11.68 32.64 -41.26
CA ASP A 44 -13.07 32.96 -41.61
C ASP A 44 -14.07 32.50 -40.54
N ALA A 45 -15.23 33.14 -40.49
CA ALA A 45 -16.29 32.96 -39.49
C ALA A 45 -17.27 31.84 -39.88
N GLY A 46 -17.30 30.78 -39.09
CA GLY A 46 -18.37 29.77 -39.06
C GLY A 46 -18.83 29.58 -37.62
N SER A 47 -19.99 30.15 -37.27
CA SER A 47 -20.55 30.11 -35.92
C SER A 47 -21.37 28.84 -35.73
N GLU A 48 -20.79 27.83 -35.07
CA GLU A 48 -21.52 26.74 -34.42
C GLU A 48 -21.21 26.77 -32.92
N ARG A 49 -22.25 26.92 -32.11
CA ARG A 49 -22.15 26.87 -30.64
C ARG A 49 -21.76 25.45 -30.22
N PRO A 50 -20.65 25.23 -29.50
CA PRO A 50 -20.48 23.99 -28.76
C PRO A 50 -21.41 24.01 -27.55
N ALA A 51 -22.14 22.91 -27.35
CA ALA A 51 -22.77 22.60 -26.09
C ALA A 51 -21.72 22.72 -24.98
N GLY A 52 -22.09 23.37 -23.88
CA GLY A 52 -21.19 23.57 -22.75
C GLY A 52 -20.67 22.23 -22.25
N SER A 53 -19.38 21.99 -22.45
CA SER A 53 -18.65 20.96 -21.74
C SER A 53 -18.80 21.26 -20.25
N GLN A 54 -19.48 20.37 -19.53
CA GLN A 54 -19.34 20.35 -18.07
C GLN A 54 -17.84 20.25 -17.77
N PRO A 55 -17.31 21.03 -16.80
CA PRO A 55 -15.98 20.76 -16.27
C PRO A 55 -15.92 19.28 -15.87
N PRO A 56 -14.77 18.59 -16.03
CA PRO A 56 -14.61 17.29 -15.41
C PRO A 56 -15.03 17.43 -13.94
N ALA A 57 -15.77 16.45 -13.42
CA ALA A 57 -16.04 16.36 -12.01
C ALA A 57 -14.71 16.62 -11.29
N GLY A 58 -14.65 17.67 -10.47
CA GLY A 58 -13.45 17.99 -9.73
C GLY A 58 -13.03 16.73 -8.99
N SER A 59 -11.72 16.45 -8.96
CA SER A 59 -11.14 15.43 -8.09
C SER A 59 -11.85 15.53 -6.74
N ALA A 60 -12.58 14.48 -6.34
CA ALA A 60 -13.14 14.45 -5.01
C ALA A 60 -11.99 14.72 -4.05
N ASP A 61 -12.18 15.62 -3.08
CA ASP A 61 -11.16 15.86 -2.07
C ASP A 61 -10.93 14.52 -1.35
N VAL A 62 -9.75 13.91 -1.57
CA VAL A 62 -9.36 12.65 -0.94
C VAL A 62 -9.31 12.89 0.57
N LEU A 63 -10.13 12.14 1.31
CA LEU A 63 -10.17 12.24 2.76
C LEU A 63 -8.99 11.46 3.35
N LEU A 64 -8.02 12.16 3.91
CA LEU A 64 -6.86 11.56 4.56
C LEU A 64 -7.18 11.07 5.98
N PRO A 65 -6.49 10.02 6.49
CA PRO A 65 -6.58 9.66 7.90
C PRO A 65 -5.92 10.75 8.75
N THR A 66 -6.42 10.93 9.98
CA THR A 66 -5.77 11.79 10.97
C THR A 66 -4.70 11.00 11.72
N ALA A 67 -3.55 11.61 11.99
CA ALA A 67 -2.50 10.98 12.81
C ALA A 67 -3.01 10.66 14.23
N GLY A 68 -2.58 9.53 14.79
CA GLY A 68 -2.96 9.08 16.14
C GLY A 68 -4.43 8.64 16.29
N MET A 69 -5.11 8.26 15.21
CA MET A 69 -6.44 7.65 15.30
C MET A 69 -6.31 6.24 15.90
N GLU A 70 -7.01 5.97 17.01
CA GLU A 70 -7.09 4.60 17.53
C GLU A 70 -7.57 3.65 16.42
N PHE A 71 -6.75 2.65 16.11
CA PHE A 71 -6.85 1.82 14.92
C PHE A 71 -7.06 0.35 15.30
N ASP A 72 -7.87 -0.35 14.51
CA ASP A 72 -8.02 -1.81 14.60
C ASP A 72 -7.81 -2.47 13.23
N TYR A 73 -7.06 -3.56 13.22
CA TYR A 73 -6.73 -4.32 12.01
C TYR A 73 -7.60 -5.58 11.97
N GLN A 74 -8.61 -5.56 11.10
CA GLN A 74 -9.70 -6.53 11.02
C GLN A 74 -9.74 -7.25 9.66
N ILE A 75 -8.57 -7.54 9.07
CA ILE A 75 -8.49 -8.22 7.77
C ILE A 75 -8.80 -9.72 7.84
N GLY A 76 -8.74 -10.33 9.02
CA GLY A 76 -9.18 -11.72 9.25
C GLY A 76 -10.70 -11.88 9.39
N GLY A 77 -11.46 -10.80 9.22
CA GLY A 77 -12.92 -10.75 9.28
C GLY A 77 -13.43 -9.56 10.09
N GLY A 78 -14.40 -8.84 9.53
CA GLY A 78 -15.03 -7.69 10.16
C GLY A 78 -15.81 -8.03 11.43
N TYR A 79 -15.60 -7.26 12.50
CA TYR A 79 -16.38 -7.34 13.75
C TYR A 79 -16.63 -5.95 14.33
N THR A 80 -17.61 -5.81 15.24
CA THR A 80 -17.88 -4.51 15.86
C THR A 80 -16.62 -3.95 16.52
N PRO A 81 -16.07 -2.81 16.05
CA PRO A 81 -14.82 -2.29 16.58
C PRO A 81 -14.94 -1.96 18.07
N PRO A 82 -13.90 -2.21 18.88
CA PRO A 82 -13.87 -1.84 20.28
C PRO A 82 -14.16 -0.35 20.52
N GLU A 83 -14.65 -0.02 21.72
CA GLU A 83 -14.83 1.38 22.11
C GLU A 83 -13.51 2.14 22.03
N GLY A 84 -13.55 3.37 21.47
CA GLY A 84 -12.37 4.21 21.27
C GLY A 84 -11.86 4.19 19.83
N VAL A 85 -11.96 3.05 19.14
CA VAL A 85 -11.50 2.89 17.75
C VAL A 85 -12.15 3.90 16.81
N ARG A 86 -11.32 4.56 16.01
CA ARG A 86 -11.68 5.63 15.06
C ARG A 86 -11.40 5.25 13.61
N ALA A 87 -10.47 4.34 13.37
CA ALA A 87 -10.11 3.82 12.06
C ALA A 87 -10.04 2.29 12.08
N VAL A 88 -10.40 1.65 10.98
CA VAL A 88 -10.25 0.19 10.82
C VAL A 88 -9.71 -0.14 9.43
N SER A 89 -8.93 -1.21 9.32
CA SER A 89 -8.72 -1.89 8.04
C SER A 89 -9.48 -3.21 7.98
N ARG A 90 -10.15 -3.48 6.86
CA ARG A 90 -10.97 -4.68 6.62
C ARG A 90 -10.75 -5.20 5.21
N ASP A 91 -10.92 -6.51 5.02
CA ASP A 91 -10.94 -7.09 3.68
C ASP A 91 -12.02 -6.41 2.83
N ARG A 92 -11.74 -6.22 1.53
CA ARG A 92 -12.71 -5.70 0.55
C ARG A 92 -14.01 -6.51 0.47
N GLU A 93 -14.04 -7.75 0.93
CA GLU A 93 -15.24 -8.60 1.02
C GLU A 93 -16.09 -8.32 2.28
N ASP A 94 -15.58 -7.57 3.25
CA ASP A 94 -16.30 -7.18 4.45
C ASP A 94 -16.95 -5.79 4.32
N ASP A 95 -18.09 -5.61 4.99
CA ASP A 95 -18.74 -4.30 5.07
C ASP A 95 -17.86 -3.28 5.84
N PRO A 96 -17.79 -2.00 5.43
CA PRO A 96 -17.22 -0.93 6.25
C PRO A 96 -17.89 -0.80 7.62
N ALA A 97 -17.13 -0.42 8.64
CA ALA A 97 -17.64 -0.05 9.95
C ALA A 97 -18.31 1.35 9.89
N PRO A 98 -19.62 1.46 10.18
CA PRO A 98 -20.32 2.74 10.07
C PRO A 98 -19.75 3.81 11.01
N GLY A 99 -19.51 5.02 10.47
CA GLY A 99 -19.08 6.18 11.26
C GLY A 99 -17.59 6.21 11.63
N LEU A 100 -16.81 5.26 11.13
CA LEU A 100 -15.35 5.22 11.29
C LEU A 100 -14.65 5.55 9.96
N TYR A 101 -13.34 5.76 10.02
CA TYR A 101 -12.49 5.79 8.83
C TYR A 101 -12.11 4.37 8.41
N ASN A 102 -12.53 3.95 7.22
CA ASN A 102 -12.39 2.58 6.75
C ASN A 102 -11.33 2.49 5.65
N VAL A 103 -10.31 1.68 5.89
CA VAL A 103 -9.30 1.26 4.93
C VAL A 103 -9.72 -0.11 4.37
N CYS A 104 -9.72 -0.23 3.05
CA CYS A 104 -10.07 -1.44 2.33
C CYS A 104 -8.80 -2.22 1.99
N TYR A 105 -8.61 -3.39 2.60
CA TYR A 105 -7.54 -4.32 2.28
C TYR A 105 -7.77 -4.97 0.92
N VAL A 106 -6.74 -4.88 0.08
CA VAL A 106 -6.72 -5.52 -1.24
C VAL A 106 -5.38 -6.23 -1.41
N ASN A 107 -5.38 -7.56 -1.53
CA ASN A 107 -4.18 -8.29 -1.91
C ASN A 107 -3.87 -8.04 -3.40
N ALA A 108 -3.03 -7.04 -3.66
CA ALA A 108 -2.84 -6.48 -5.00
C ALA A 108 -1.65 -7.09 -5.74
N PHE A 109 -0.70 -7.69 -5.04
CA PHE A 109 0.55 -8.19 -5.62
C PHE A 109 0.73 -9.71 -5.51
N GLN A 110 -0.21 -10.40 -4.85
CA GLN A 110 -0.31 -11.85 -4.78
C GLN A 110 -1.75 -12.30 -5.01
N THR A 111 -1.94 -13.60 -5.24
CA THR A 111 -3.28 -14.20 -5.22
C THR A 111 -3.76 -14.33 -3.78
N GLN A 112 -5.01 -13.95 -3.48
CA GLN A 112 -5.59 -14.22 -2.16
C GLN A 112 -5.94 -15.71 -1.93
N PRO A 113 -6.16 -16.14 -0.67
CA PRO A 113 -6.53 -17.52 -0.37
C PRO A 113 -7.81 -17.92 -1.09
N GLY A 114 -7.78 -19.09 -1.74
CA GLY A 114 -8.93 -19.61 -2.50
C GLY A 114 -9.15 -19.00 -3.90
N ALA A 115 -8.37 -18.00 -4.32
CA ALA A 115 -8.51 -17.39 -5.64
C ALA A 115 -7.61 -18.01 -6.73
N LEU A 116 -6.64 -18.85 -6.37
CA LEU A 116 -5.64 -19.35 -7.32
C LEU A 116 -6.25 -20.08 -8.53
N SER A 117 -7.29 -20.89 -8.34
CA SER A 117 -7.94 -21.60 -9.45
C SER A 117 -8.54 -20.64 -10.47
N TRP A 118 -9.19 -19.58 -9.99
CA TRP A 118 -9.73 -18.53 -10.86
C TRP A 118 -8.60 -17.90 -11.69
N TRP A 119 -7.50 -17.48 -11.06
CA TRP A 119 -6.35 -16.91 -11.77
C TRP A 119 -5.76 -17.86 -12.83
N GLN A 120 -5.66 -19.15 -12.51
CA GLN A 120 -5.18 -20.17 -13.45
C GLN A 120 -6.11 -20.35 -14.65
N ASP A 121 -7.42 -20.25 -14.45
CA ASP A 121 -8.42 -20.46 -15.48
C ASP A 121 -8.64 -19.22 -16.36
N THR A 122 -8.58 -18.02 -15.79
CA THR A 122 -8.95 -16.76 -16.48
C THR A 122 -7.76 -15.90 -16.88
N HIS A 123 -6.73 -15.82 -16.03
CA HIS A 123 -5.56 -14.95 -16.24
C HIS A 123 -4.22 -15.65 -15.96
N PRO A 124 -3.95 -16.85 -16.53
CA PRO A 124 -2.75 -17.62 -16.19
C PRO A 124 -1.43 -16.93 -16.55
N GLY A 125 -1.48 -15.92 -17.44
CA GLY A 125 -0.33 -15.10 -17.85
C GLY A 125 0.02 -13.96 -16.90
N LEU A 126 -0.83 -13.70 -15.89
CA LEU A 126 -0.60 -12.72 -14.82
C LEU A 126 -0.02 -13.36 -13.55
N LEU A 127 0.07 -14.69 -13.50
CA LEU A 127 0.79 -15.40 -12.44
C LEU A 127 2.29 -15.36 -12.74
N LEU A 128 3.09 -14.94 -11.76
CA LEU A 128 4.54 -14.94 -11.86
C LEU A 128 5.06 -16.37 -11.90
N ARG A 129 5.92 -16.68 -12.87
CA ARG A 129 6.46 -18.01 -13.09
C ARG A 129 7.98 -18.01 -13.13
N ASP A 130 8.58 -19.14 -12.79
CA ASP A 130 10.01 -19.38 -12.98
C ASP A 130 10.33 -19.85 -14.42
N ASP A 131 11.59 -20.21 -14.65
CA ASP A 131 12.06 -20.61 -15.98
C ASP A 131 11.48 -21.94 -16.46
N ASP A 132 11.01 -22.78 -15.53
CA ASP A 132 10.36 -24.06 -15.81
C ASP A 132 8.85 -23.88 -16.06
N GLY A 133 8.34 -22.65 -15.91
CA GLY A 133 6.93 -22.29 -16.08
C GLY A 133 6.08 -22.54 -14.84
N GLU A 134 6.69 -22.89 -13.71
CA GLU A 134 5.98 -23.14 -12.45
C GLU A 134 5.68 -21.83 -11.72
N PRO A 135 4.50 -21.69 -11.09
CA PRO A 135 4.17 -20.50 -10.31
C PRO A 135 5.18 -20.24 -9.18
N ILE A 136 5.57 -18.98 -9.01
CA ILE A 136 6.38 -18.57 -7.85
C ILE A 136 5.41 -18.33 -6.69
N ILE A 137 5.53 -19.18 -5.66
CA ILE A 137 4.72 -19.15 -4.45
C ILE A 137 5.51 -18.46 -3.33
N ASP A 138 4.83 -17.61 -2.58
CA ASP A 138 5.26 -17.13 -1.28
C ASP A 138 5.10 -18.25 -0.25
N GLU A 139 6.22 -18.80 0.22
CA GLU A 139 6.22 -19.89 1.21
C GLU A 139 5.60 -19.49 2.56
N GLY A 140 5.52 -18.20 2.87
CA GLY A 140 4.91 -17.70 4.10
C GLY A 140 3.40 -17.85 4.13
N TRP A 141 2.76 -17.68 2.97
CA TRP A 141 1.31 -17.53 2.82
C TRP A 141 0.67 -18.56 1.88
N ASP A 142 1.47 -19.35 1.16
CA ASP A 142 1.03 -20.31 0.13
C ASP A 142 0.25 -19.62 -1.02
N GLU A 143 0.67 -18.39 -1.34
CA GLU A 143 0.04 -17.53 -2.35
C GLU A 143 0.98 -17.32 -3.54
N VAL A 144 0.43 -17.28 -4.75
CA VAL A 144 1.24 -17.05 -5.97
C VAL A 144 1.44 -15.55 -6.18
N LEU A 145 2.66 -15.15 -6.49
CA LEU A 145 2.95 -13.75 -6.84
C LEU A 145 2.33 -13.37 -8.19
N LEU A 146 1.85 -12.13 -8.30
CA LEU A 146 1.38 -11.56 -9.56
C LEU A 146 2.54 -10.95 -10.35
N ASP A 147 2.48 -11.06 -11.68
CA ASP A 147 3.56 -10.66 -12.57
C ASP A 147 3.44 -9.19 -12.99
N THR A 148 4.08 -8.30 -12.24
CA THR A 148 4.15 -6.86 -12.52
C THR A 148 5.28 -6.48 -13.51
N SER A 149 6.00 -7.45 -14.09
CA SER A 149 7.28 -7.22 -14.79
C SER A 149 7.19 -6.45 -16.10
N THR A 150 6.01 -6.36 -16.70
CA THR A 150 5.82 -5.64 -17.97
C THR A 150 4.66 -4.67 -17.88
N ALA A 151 4.72 -3.58 -18.65
CA ALA A 151 3.64 -2.60 -18.71
C ALA A 151 2.29 -3.22 -19.13
N ALA A 152 2.31 -4.18 -20.06
CA ALA A 152 1.11 -4.87 -20.51
C ALA A 152 0.45 -5.66 -19.37
N ARG A 153 1.24 -6.43 -18.60
CA ARG A 153 0.72 -7.18 -17.45
C ARG A 153 0.23 -6.26 -16.35
N ARG A 154 0.93 -5.15 -16.07
CA ARG A 154 0.46 -4.15 -15.10
C ARG A 154 -0.87 -3.51 -15.53
N THR A 155 -1.05 -3.29 -16.83
CA THR A 155 -2.32 -2.75 -17.35
C THR A 155 -3.46 -3.75 -17.12
N GLU A 156 -3.27 -5.02 -17.45
CA GLU A 156 -4.29 -6.06 -17.24
C GLU A 156 -4.56 -6.31 -15.73
N LEU A 157 -3.51 -6.31 -14.90
CA LEU A 157 -3.66 -6.35 -13.44
C LEU A 157 -4.43 -5.15 -12.89
N ALA A 158 -4.19 -3.94 -13.43
CA ALA A 158 -4.88 -2.72 -13.01
C ALA A 158 -6.35 -2.68 -13.43
N GLU A 159 -6.77 -3.45 -14.44
CA GLU A 159 -8.19 -3.66 -14.74
C GLU A 159 -8.83 -4.49 -13.61
N ILE A 160 -8.23 -5.62 -13.23
CA ILE A 160 -8.77 -6.54 -12.22
C ILE A 160 -8.73 -5.93 -10.82
N VAL A 161 -7.55 -5.51 -10.37
CA VAL A 161 -7.34 -4.93 -9.03
C VAL A 161 -8.01 -3.56 -8.95
N GLY A 162 -8.05 -2.82 -10.06
CA GLY A 162 -8.78 -1.57 -10.14
C GLY A 162 -10.27 -1.76 -9.88
N ASP A 163 -10.91 -2.76 -10.49
CA ASP A 163 -12.33 -3.03 -10.24
C ASP A 163 -12.60 -3.41 -8.77
N TRP A 164 -11.62 -3.98 -8.06
CA TRP A 164 -11.71 -4.20 -6.61
C TRP A 164 -11.64 -2.88 -5.82
N ILE A 165 -10.75 -1.97 -6.22
CA ILE A 165 -10.63 -0.62 -5.63
C ILE A 165 -11.92 0.18 -5.86
N ASP A 166 -12.49 0.14 -7.06
CA ASP A 166 -13.78 0.77 -7.37
C ASP A 166 -14.87 0.21 -6.44
N GLY A 167 -14.90 -1.11 -6.24
CA GLY A 167 -15.82 -1.77 -5.31
C GLY A 167 -15.67 -1.29 -3.86
N CYS A 168 -14.45 -0.99 -3.41
CA CYS A 168 -14.21 -0.38 -2.10
C CYS A 168 -14.84 1.03 -2.04
N ALA A 169 -14.67 1.85 -3.08
CA ALA A 169 -15.28 3.18 -3.14
C ALA A 169 -16.82 3.10 -3.13
N GLU A 170 -17.39 2.22 -3.94
CA GLU A 170 -18.84 1.99 -4.00
C GLU A 170 -19.43 1.51 -2.66
N SER A 171 -18.68 0.68 -1.93
CA SER A 171 -19.07 0.18 -0.60
C SER A 171 -18.94 1.25 0.49
N GLY A 172 -18.28 2.38 0.21
CA GLY A 172 -18.13 3.50 1.12
C GLY A 172 -16.90 3.43 2.01
N PHE A 173 -15.84 2.75 1.58
CA PHE A 173 -14.51 2.91 2.18
C PHE A 173 -13.95 4.32 1.92
N GLN A 174 -12.99 4.77 2.74
CA GLN A 174 -12.31 6.06 2.58
C GLN A 174 -10.92 5.89 1.98
N ALA A 175 -10.34 4.70 2.10
CA ALA A 175 -9.01 4.40 1.63
C ALA A 175 -8.87 2.94 1.21
N VAL A 176 -7.77 2.64 0.52
CA VAL A 176 -7.32 1.29 0.19
C VAL A 176 -5.89 1.05 0.70
N GLU A 177 -5.60 -0.20 1.09
CA GLU A 177 -4.24 -0.70 1.34
C GLU A 177 -3.92 -1.85 0.36
N PRO A 178 -3.12 -1.60 -0.69
CA PRO A 178 -2.67 -2.65 -1.59
C PRO A 178 -1.56 -3.47 -0.91
N ASP A 179 -1.86 -4.70 -0.51
CA ASP A 179 -0.95 -5.58 0.20
C ASP A 179 0.07 -6.27 -0.71
N ASN A 180 1.17 -6.75 -0.12
CA ASN A 180 2.28 -7.43 -0.80
C ASN A 180 3.11 -6.55 -1.76
N LEU A 181 3.17 -5.24 -1.52
CA LEU A 181 4.01 -4.30 -2.30
C LEU A 181 5.49 -4.74 -2.41
N ASP A 182 6.00 -5.46 -1.40
CA ASP A 182 7.34 -6.02 -1.30
C ASP A 182 7.52 -7.36 -2.04
N SER A 183 6.55 -7.82 -2.83
CA SER A 183 6.59 -9.13 -3.49
C SER A 183 7.84 -9.34 -4.36
N PHE A 184 8.50 -8.27 -4.81
CA PHE A 184 9.80 -8.34 -5.49
C PHE A 184 10.88 -9.04 -4.69
N GLU A 185 10.86 -8.97 -3.36
CA GLU A 185 11.83 -9.64 -2.48
C GLU A 185 11.73 -11.17 -2.54
N ARG A 186 10.52 -11.68 -2.79
CA ARG A 186 10.17 -13.11 -2.82
C ARG A 186 10.09 -13.66 -4.25
N SER A 187 10.31 -12.81 -5.26
CA SER A 187 10.17 -13.12 -6.69
C SER A 187 11.29 -13.95 -7.33
N LYS A 188 12.28 -14.42 -6.55
CA LYS A 188 13.52 -15.06 -7.08
C LYS A 188 14.23 -14.19 -8.14
N GLY A 189 14.18 -12.87 -7.97
CA GLY A 189 14.78 -11.89 -8.89
C GLY A 189 14.04 -11.68 -10.21
N ARG A 190 12.78 -12.13 -10.32
CA ARG A 190 11.93 -11.92 -11.50
C ARG A 190 11.21 -10.58 -11.48
N LEU A 191 10.95 -10.05 -10.29
CA LEU A 191 10.41 -8.71 -10.10
C LEU A 191 11.48 -7.79 -9.50
N THR A 192 11.31 -6.50 -9.73
CA THR A 192 12.16 -5.44 -9.20
C THR A 192 11.30 -4.45 -8.43
N GLN A 193 11.92 -3.63 -7.58
CA GLN A 193 11.26 -2.49 -6.93
C GLN A 193 10.54 -1.60 -7.96
N GLU A 194 11.15 -1.38 -9.13
CA GLU A 194 10.57 -0.56 -10.20
C GLU A 194 9.29 -1.17 -10.79
N HIS A 195 9.23 -2.51 -10.92
CA HIS A 195 8.03 -3.17 -11.42
C HIS A 195 6.84 -2.94 -10.47
N ASN A 196 7.07 -3.08 -9.17
CA ASN A 196 6.02 -2.91 -8.18
C ASN A 196 5.66 -1.44 -7.97
N ALA A 197 6.64 -0.52 -7.97
CA ALA A 197 6.39 0.92 -7.89
C ALA A 197 5.53 1.42 -9.06
N ALA A 198 5.84 1.01 -10.29
CA ALA A 198 5.06 1.40 -11.47
C ALA A 198 3.62 0.83 -11.45
N PHE A 199 3.41 -0.34 -10.81
CA PHE A 199 2.07 -0.86 -10.62
C PHE A 199 1.32 -0.09 -9.54
N ALA A 200 1.97 0.16 -8.40
CA ALA A 200 1.43 0.95 -7.31
C ALA A 200 1.02 2.37 -7.75
N GLU A 201 1.80 3.03 -8.62
CA GLU A 201 1.45 4.35 -9.18
C GLU A 201 0.14 4.29 -9.98
N THR A 202 -0.08 3.18 -10.71
CA THR A 202 -1.34 2.97 -11.45
C THR A 202 -2.52 2.78 -10.49
N LEU A 203 -2.32 2.05 -9.39
CA LEU A 203 -3.34 1.84 -8.37
C LEU A 203 -3.65 3.12 -7.60
N ALA A 204 -2.63 3.93 -7.28
CA ALA A 204 -2.79 5.22 -6.60
C ALA A 204 -3.61 6.19 -7.44
N ALA A 205 -3.28 6.30 -8.74
CA ALA A 205 -4.04 7.13 -9.66
C ALA A 205 -5.52 6.70 -9.75
N ARG A 206 -5.82 5.40 -9.71
CA ARG A 206 -7.19 4.89 -9.70
C ARG A 206 -7.91 5.19 -8.39
N ALA A 207 -7.30 4.88 -7.24
CA ALA A 207 -7.84 5.18 -5.92
C ALA A 207 -8.19 6.67 -5.77
N HIS A 208 -7.27 7.57 -6.13
CA HIS A 208 -7.52 9.01 -6.10
C HIS A 208 -8.63 9.44 -7.06
N GLY A 209 -8.75 8.79 -8.22
CA GLY A 209 -9.84 8.99 -9.18
C GLY A 209 -11.22 8.72 -8.57
N ASP A 210 -11.30 7.74 -7.67
CA ASP A 210 -12.52 7.35 -6.95
C ASP A 210 -12.69 8.08 -5.60
N GLY A 211 -11.80 9.01 -5.28
CA GLY A 211 -11.82 9.77 -4.02
C GLY A 211 -11.32 8.99 -2.79
N LEU A 212 -10.64 7.87 -3.00
CA LEU A 212 -10.01 7.07 -1.95
C LEU A 212 -8.57 7.53 -1.71
N ALA A 213 -8.15 7.57 -0.45
CA ALA A 213 -6.72 7.63 -0.12
C ALA A 213 -6.07 6.26 -0.35
N ILE A 214 -4.76 6.21 -0.57
CA ILE A 214 -4.02 4.96 -0.76
C ILE A 214 -2.84 4.83 0.21
N GLY A 215 -2.81 3.72 0.93
CA GLY A 215 -1.78 3.43 1.92
C GLY A 215 -0.62 2.65 1.33
N GLN A 216 0.62 3.01 1.68
CA GLN A 216 1.77 2.14 1.47
C GLN A 216 1.72 1.00 2.48
N LYS A 217 1.69 -0.25 2.00
CA LYS A 217 1.83 -1.42 2.85
C LYS A 217 3.31 -1.84 2.97
N ASN A 218 3.86 -1.77 4.18
CA ASN A 218 5.25 -2.13 4.48
C ASN A 218 6.26 -1.50 3.48
N THR A 219 7.35 -2.20 3.17
CA THR A 219 8.28 -1.88 2.07
C THR A 219 9.07 -0.57 2.24
N THR A 220 9.91 -0.47 3.28
CA THR A 220 10.81 0.69 3.48
C THR A 220 11.75 0.94 2.29
N ASP A 221 12.07 -0.11 1.52
CA ASP A 221 12.79 -0.04 0.24
C ASP A 221 12.19 0.94 -0.78
N LEU A 222 10.86 1.17 -0.74
CA LEU A 222 10.15 2.12 -1.60
C LEU A 222 9.74 3.42 -0.90
N LEU A 223 10.02 3.57 0.39
CA LEU A 223 9.58 4.72 1.19
C LEU A 223 10.09 6.05 0.64
N GLY A 224 11.30 6.08 0.06
CA GLY A 224 11.85 7.28 -0.58
C GLY A 224 11.08 7.74 -1.84
N ARG A 225 10.19 6.89 -2.36
CA ARG A 225 9.36 7.15 -3.55
C ARG A 225 7.88 7.28 -3.23
N HIS A 226 7.47 7.30 -1.97
CA HIS A 226 6.05 7.32 -1.60
C HIS A 226 5.26 8.44 -2.29
N ALA A 227 5.82 9.66 -2.32
CA ALA A 227 5.20 10.82 -2.95
C ALA A 227 5.18 10.74 -4.48
N GLU A 228 6.16 10.07 -5.09
CA GLU A 228 6.18 9.80 -6.54
C GLU A 228 5.08 8.80 -6.91
N ILE A 229 4.94 7.74 -6.12
CA ILE A 229 3.93 6.70 -6.31
C ILE A 229 2.52 7.24 -6.02
N GLY A 230 2.39 8.22 -5.11
CA GLY A 230 1.11 8.81 -4.72
C GLY A 230 0.52 8.18 -3.45
N PHE A 231 1.32 7.57 -2.59
CA PHE A 231 0.85 7.10 -1.29
C PHE A 231 0.61 8.25 -0.31
N ASP A 232 -0.47 8.13 0.47
CA ASP A 232 -0.99 9.18 1.35
C ASP A 232 -0.71 8.94 2.85
N PHE A 233 -0.60 7.68 3.22
CA PHE A 233 -0.36 7.17 4.57
C PHE A 233 0.35 5.81 4.50
N ALA A 234 0.70 5.22 5.65
CA ALA A 234 1.24 3.86 5.70
C ALA A 234 0.40 2.93 6.57
N VAL A 235 0.33 1.67 6.17
CA VAL A 235 -0.01 0.54 7.05
C VAL A 235 1.20 -0.35 7.15
N THR A 236 1.64 -0.63 8.37
CA THR A 236 2.91 -1.34 8.61
C THR A 236 2.70 -2.48 9.57
N GLU A 237 3.42 -3.57 9.37
CA GLU A 237 3.47 -4.71 10.27
C GLU A 237 4.86 -4.80 10.89
N GLU A 238 4.91 -4.88 12.21
CA GLU A 238 6.13 -5.06 13.01
C GLU A 238 7.17 -3.92 12.82
N CYS A 239 6.75 -2.67 12.57
CA CYS A 239 7.70 -1.56 12.36
C CYS A 239 8.63 -1.36 13.56
N ALA A 240 8.17 -1.64 14.79
CA ALA A 240 8.98 -1.48 16.00
C ALA A 240 10.07 -2.55 16.04
N GLN A 241 9.71 -3.78 15.68
CA GLN A 241 10.64 -4.91 15.63
C GLN A 241 11.75 -4.70 14.59
N PHE A 242 11.44 -4.03 13.49
CA PHE A 242 12.37 -3.76 12.39
C PHE A 242 13.10 -2.41 12.48
N ASP A 243 12.83 -1.59 13.51
CA ASP A 243 13.41 -0.25 13.67
C ASP A 243 13.03 0.68 12.49
N GLU A 244 11.78 0.63 12.07
CA GLU A 244 11.26 1.32 10.88
C GLU A 244 10.20 2.38 11.20
N CYS A 245 9.62 2.37 12.40
CA CYS A 245 8.49 3.25 12.74
C CYS A 245 8.79 4.74 12.54
N ASP A 246 9.99 5.20 12.92
CA ASP A 246 10.37 6.61 12.74
C ASP A 246 10.48 7.00 11.27
N ALA A 247 10.95 6.10 10.40
CA ALA A 247 11.05 6.36 8.97
C ALA A 247 9.65 6.56 8.36
N TYR A 248 8.70 5.69 8.70
CA TYR A 248 7.31 5.86 8.26
C TYR A 248 6.66 7.11 8.84
N ALA A 249 6.83 7.36 10.14
CA ALA A 249 6.26 8.52 10.81
C ALA A 249 6.76 9.83 10.17
N ASP A 250 8.05 9.92 9.87
CA ASP A 250 8.64 11.09 9.22
C ASP A 250 8.16 11.25 7.76
N ALA A 251 8.03 10.15 7.01
CA ALA A 251 7.59 10.18 5.62
C ALA A 251 6.12 10.58 5.47
N TYR A 252 5.26 10.14 6.39
CA TYR A 252 3.81 10.29 6.29
C TYR A 252 3.21 11.31 7.25
N GLU A 253 4.05 12.16 7.86
CA GLU A 253 3.61 13.16 8.85
C GLU A 253 2.74 12.50 9.94
N ASP A 254 3.24 11.39 10.49
CA ASP A 254 2.63 10.58 11.53
C ASP A 254 1.32 9.85 11.13
N ARG A 255 0.87 9.94 9.86
CA ARG A 255 -0.26 9.13 9.32
C ARG A 255 0.17 7.68 9.08
N VAL A 256 0.37 6.95 10.16
CA VAL A 256 0.79 5.54 10.13
C VAL A 256 -0.13 4.71 11.02
N PHE A 257 -0.63 3.62 10.45
CA PHE A 257 -1.31 2.55 11.15
C PHE A 257 -0.35 1.37 11.30
N ALA A 258 0.19 1.17 12.50
CA ALA A 258 1.21 0.17 12.78
C ALA A 258 0.61 -1.01 13.57
N VAL A 259 0.78 -2.21 13.02
CA VAL A 259 0.32 -3.47 13.60
C VAL A 259 1.54 -4.19 14.19
N GLU A 260 1.47 -4.52 15.47
CA GLU A 260 2.44 -5.39 16.15
C GLU A 260 1.76 -6.73 16.46
N TYR A 261 2.51 -7.83 16.47
CA TYR A 261 1.96 -9.16 16.66
C TYR A 261 2.35 -9.78 18.01
N GLU A 262 1.37 -10.32 18.74
CA GLU A 262 1.60 -10.93 20.05
C GLU A 262 2.57 -12.12 19.94
N GLY A 263 3.70 -11.99 20.62
CA GLY A 263 4.69 -13.06 20.73
C GLY A 263 5.59 -13.20 19.50
N GLU A 264 5.55 -12.23 18.59
CA GLU A 264 6.56 -12.04 17.56
C GLU A 264 7.57 -10.97 17.98
N GLY A 265 8.80 -11.07 17.44
CA GLY A 265 9.87 -10.14 17.71
C GLY A 265 10.48 -10.17 19.13
N ASP A 266 11.36 -9.20 19.36
CA ASP A 266 12.06 -8.94 20.63
C ASP A 266 11.58 -7.64 21.30
N VAL A 267 10.81 -6.80 20.60
CA VAL A 267 10.26 -5.53 21.10
C VAL A 267 8.86 -5.77 21.67
N SER A 268 8.63 -5.38 22.92
CA SER A 268 7.32 -5.53 23.56
C SER A 268 6.34 -4.44 23.09
N PHE A 269 5.04 -4.74 23.09
CA PHE A 269 4.04 -3.73 22.75
C PHE A 269 4.08 -2.52 23.72
N GLU A 270 4.37 -2.75 25.00
CA GLU A 270 4.55 -1.65 25.96
C GLU A 270 5.71 -0.72 25.58
N GLU A 271 6.80 -1.29 25.09
CA GLU A 271 7.95 -0.54 24.59
C GLU A 271 7.58 0.23 23.32
N SER A 272 6.88 -0.40 22.38
CA SER A 272 6.37 0.24 21.17
C SER A 272 5.48 1.44 21.51
N CYS A 273 4.50 1.27 22.40
CA CYS A 273 3.63 2.34 22.86
C CYS A 273 4.41 3.49 23.50
N SER A 274 5.36 3.17 24.38
CA SER A 274 6.13 4.20 25.10
C SER A 274 7.03 5.02 24.18
N THR A 275 7.45 4.44 23.06
CA THR A 275 8.39 5.06 22.12
C THR A 275 7.67 5.80 21.01
N TRP A 276 6.65 5.19 20.38
CA TRP A 276 6.02 5.72 19.17
C TRP A 276 4.51 6.02 19.30
N GLY A 277 3.82 5.59 20.36
CA GLY A 277 2.36 5.80 20.50
C GLY A 277 1.91 7.26 20.67
N ALA A 278 2.85 8.20 20.84
CA ALA A 278 2.55 9.63 20.78
C ALA A 278 2.58 10.20 19.35
N ARG A 279 3.10 9.44 18.37
CA ARG A 279 3.25 9.82 16.97
C ARG A 279 2.27 9.04 16.11
N ILE A 280 2.39 7.72 16.10
CA ILE A 280 1.67 6.82 15.19
C ILE A 280 0.60 6.03 15.93
N SER A 281 -0.31 5.43 15.16
CA SER A 281 -1.38 4.60 15.72
C SER A 281 -0.88 3.16 15.81
N LEU A 282 -0.82 2.57 17.00
CA LEU A 282 -0.31 1.23 17.25
C LEU A 282 -1.42 0.28 17.69
N VAL A 283 -1.47 -0.90 17.07
CA VAL A 283 -2.38 -1.98 17.48
C VAL A 283 -1.62 -3.29 17.65
N LEU A 284 -1.81 -3.95 18.79
CA LEU A 284 -1.36 -5.32 19.01
C LEU A 284 -2.45 -6.30 18.57
N ARG A 285 -2.12 -7.21 17.66
CA ARG A 285 -3.01 -8.28 17.19
C ARG A 285 -2.36 -9.65 17.34
N ASP A 286 -3.15 -10.70 17.18
CA ASP A 286 -2.62 -12.04 16.94
C ASP A 286 -2.25 -12.19 15.46
N LEU A 287 -1.31 -13.08 15.14
CA LEU A 287 -0.78 -13.24 13.78
C LEU A 287 -1.84 -13.61 12.74
N ASP A 288 -2.91 -14.31 13.15
CA ASP A 288 -4.01 -14.69 12.26
C ASP A 288 -5.12 -13.63 12.22
N VAL A 289 -4.92 -12.47 12.84
CA VAL A 289 -5.80 -11.30 12.84
C VAL A 289 -7.26 -11.65 13.14
N ARG A 290 -7.46 -12.51 14.15
CA ARG A 290 -8.77 -13.14 14.42
C ARG A 290 -9.85 -12.11 14.76
N PRO A 291 -11.12 -12.37 14.40
CA PRO A 291 -12.25 -11.58 14.89
C PRO A 291 -12.46 -11.68 16.41
N ALA A 292 -13.06 -10.64 16.99
CA ALA A 292 -13.42 -10.64 18.41
C ALA A 292 -14.36 -11.81 18.76
N GLY A 293 -14.05 -12.50 19.86
CA GLY A 293 -14.79 -13.67 20.33
C GLY A 293 -14.20 -15.01 19.89
N GLU A 294 -13.25 -15.02 18.95
CA GLU A 294 -12.51 -16.22 18.61
C GLU A 294 -11.42 -16.55 19.63
N LYS A 295 -11.09 -17.84 19.73
CA LYS A 295 -10.03 -18.30 20.62
C LYS A 295 -8.68 -17.84 20.08
N GLY A 296 -7.97 -17.05 20.89
CA GLY A 296 -6.65 -16.51 20.51
C GLY A 296 -6.70 -15.08 20.00
N TYR A 297 -7.89 -14.46 19.96
CA TYR A 297 -8.05 -13.03 19.69
C TYR A 297 -7.18 -12.17 20.62
N VAL A 298 -6.39 -11.28 20.04
CA VAL A 298 -5.62 -10.26 20.77
C VAL A 298 -5.95 -8.88 20.20
N HIS A 299 -6.24 -7.92 21.08
CA HIS A 299 -6.40 -6.51 20.70
C HIS A 299 -5.97 -5.60 21.83
N ARG A 300 -5.00 -4.73 21.57
CA ARG A 300 -4.62 -3.60 22.44
C ARG A 300 -4.18 -2.44 21.56
N THR A 301 -4.49 -1.22 21.97
CA THR A 301 -4.12 0.00 21.22
C THR A 301 -3.32 0.96 22.09
N CYS A 302 -2.54 1.77 21.39
CA CYS A 302 -1.87 3.00 21.81
C CYS A 302 -1.45 3.72 20.51
#